data_AF-A0A3R8U538-F1
#
_entry.id   AF-A0A3R8U538-F1
#
_cell.length_a   1.000
_cell.length_b   1.000
_cell.length_c   1.000
_cell.angle_alpha   90.00
_cell.angle_beta   90.00
_cell.angle_gamma   90.00
#
_symmetry.space_group_name_H-M   'P 1'
#
loop_
_entity.id
_entity.type
_entity.pdbx_description
1 polymer ?
#
loop_
_entity_poly.entity_id
_entity_poly.type
_entity_poly.pdbx_seq_one_letter_code
_entity_poly.pdbx_strand_id
1 'polypeptide(L)'
;MKISNPMIKFYLDHIIQVYFVDHHEMPEDLGEFDSCIETARRSALSTGELPWLFLGLQHLINDPQVDLSSYSRGGFPLEATDVRDIIVHTLNVLNAPGGISPPVIPITLDNMTGDAWAAYRAEWDTPS
;
A
#
# COMPACT_ATOMS: atom_id res chain seq x y z
N MET A 1 -5.90 -15.72 -1.67
CA MET A 1 -6.39 -14.55 -0.91
C MET A 1 -6.54 -13.39 -1.88
N LYS A 2 -7.69 -12.73 -1.91
CA LYS A 2 -7.91 -11.55 -2.75
C LYS A 2 -7.56 -10.30 -1.96
N ILE A 3 -6.95 -9.32 -2.60
CA ILE A 3 -6.68 -8.00 -2.00
C ILE A 3 -7.26 -6.94 -2.93
N SER A 4 -7.96 -5.96 -2.36
CA SER A 4 -8.52 -4.85 -3.13
C SER A 4 -7.40 -4.00 -3.73
N ASN A 5 -7.28 -3.99 -5.06
CA ASN A 5 -6.38 -3.13 -5.80
C ASN A 5 -6.70 -1.63 -5.60
N PRO A 6 -7.98 -1.20 -5.65
CA PRO A 6 -8.35 0.17 -5.28
C PRO A 6 -7.91 0.59 -3.88
N MET A 7 -7.95 -0.31 -2.89
CA MET A 7 -7.47 -0.02 -1.53
C MET A 7 -5.97 0.25 -1.52
N ILE A 8 -5.16 -0.57 -2.19
CA ILE A 8 -3.70 -0.35 -2.28
C ILE A 8 -3.40 0.99 -2.97
N LYS A 9 -4.09 1.28 -4.08
CA LYS A 9 -3.97 2.55 -4.79
C LYS A 9 -4.32 3.74 -3.91
N PHE A 10 -5.41 3.65 -3.15
CA PHE A 10 -5.82 4.70 -2.21
C PHE A 10 -4.71 5.04 -1.21
N TYR A 11 -4.08 4.04 -0.57
CA TYR A 11 -3.03 4.30 0.41
C TYR A 11 -1.74 4.83 -0.24
N LEU A 12 -1.33 4.30 -1.38
CA LEU A 12 -0.17 4.83 -2.11
C LEU A 12 -0.41 6.25 -2.62
N ASP A 13 -1.57 6.51 -3.21
CA ASP A 13 -1.96 7.85 -3.64
C ASP A 13 -1.98 8.80 -2.44
N HIS A 14 -2.45 8.38 -1.27
CA HIS A 14 -2.44 9.21 -0.07
C HIS A 14 -1.01 9.54 0.38
N ILE A 15 -0.11 8.56 0.46
CA ILE A 15 1.30 8.78 0.85
C ILE A 15 1.98 9.75 -0.12
N ILE A 16 1.82 9.51 -1.43
CA ILE A 16 2.42 10.33 -2.48
C ILE A 16 1.81 11.73 -2.46
N GLN A 17 0.49 11.86 -2.53
CA GLN A 17 -0.15 13.18 -2.64
C GLN A 17 0.11 14.04 -1.41
N VAL A 18 0.06 13.48 -0.19
CA VAL A 18 0.29 14.29 1.03
C VAL A 18 1.69 14.91 1.01
N TYR A 19 2.71 14.17 0.57
CA TYR A 19 4.06 14.72 0.43
C TYR A 19 4.11 15.79 -0.68
N PHE A 20 3.60 15.49 -1.87
CA PHE A 20 3.67 16.37 -3.04
C PHE A 20 2.68 17.55 -3.03
N VAL A 21 1.80 17.66 -2.02
CA VAL A 21 1.02 18.88 -1.80
C VAL A 21 1.95 20.05 -1.46
N ASP A 22 2.99 19.81 -0.66
CA ASP A 22 3.93 20.83 -0.20
C ASP A 22 5.32 20.72 -0.87
N HIS A 23 5.58 19.63 -1.61
CA HIS A 23 6.85 19.37 -2.32
C HIS A 23 6.61 19.20 -3.82
N HIS A 24 7.58 19.54 -4.65
CA HIS A 24 7.42 19.53 -6.12
C HIS A 24 8.34 18.52 -6.81
N GLU A 25 9.18 17.83 -6.04
CA GLU A 25 10.14 16.84 -6.51
C GLU A 25 10.26 15.69 -5.50
N MET A 26 10.74 14.53 -5.99
CA MET A 26 11.07 13.41 -5.12
C MET A 26 12.12 13.84 -4.09
N PRO A 27 11.97 13.47 -2.81
CA PRO A 27 12.96 13.79 -1.80
C PRO A 27 14.29 13.08 -2.11
N GLU A 28 15.40 13.71 -1.74
CA GLU A 28 16.70 13.04 -1.74
C GLU A 28 16.75 11.94 -0.67
N ASP A 29 16.00 12.11 0.44
CA ASP A 29 15.84 11.15 1.52
C ASP A 29 14.39 10.66 1.61
N LEU A 30 14.16 9.36 1.34
CA LEU A 30 12.83 8.77 1.46
C LEU A 30 12.25 8.80 2.88
N GLY A 31 13.08 9.05 3.91
CA GLY A 31 12.63 9.29 5.28
C GLY A 31 11.67 10.48 5.41
N GLU A 32 11.65 11.41 4.45
CA GLU A 32 10.68 12.51 4.41
C GLU A 32 9.22 12.01 4.25
N PHE A 33 9.03 10.80 3.70
CA PHE A 33 7.71 10.15 3.62
C PHE A 33 7.23 9.56 4.95
N ASP A 34 8.07 9.43 5.99
CA ASP A 34 7.74 8.68 7.21
C ASP A 34 6.47 9.18 7.89
N SER A 35 6.27 10.50 7.92
CA SER A 35 5.06 11.11 8.50
C SER A 35 3.78 10.77 7.70
N CYS A 36 3.89 10.71 6.38
CA CYS A 36 2.81 10.33 5.46
C CYS A 36 2.50 8.83 5.61
N ILE A 37 3.54 8.00 5.69
CA ILE A 37 3.43 6.55 5.89
C ILE A 37 2.79 6.23 7.24
N GLU A 38 3.18 6.92 8.31
CA GLU A 38 2.58 6.73 9.64
C GLU A 38 1.12 7.16 9.69
N THR A 39 0.73 8.19 8.92
CA THR A 39 -0.67 8.57 8.75
C THR A 39 -1.47 7.47 8.04
N ALA A 40 -0.94 6.95 6.93
CA ALA A 40 -1.53 5.82 6.21
C ALA A 40 -1.64 4.57 7.10
N ARG A 41 -0.60 4.27 7.89
CA ARG A 41 -0.57 3.16 8.86
C ARG A 41 -1.70 3.27 9.88
N ARG A 42 -1.89 4.44 10.49
CA ARG A 42 -2.96 4.66 11.47
C ARG A 42 -4.35 4.50 10.85
N SER A 43 -4.54 5.02 9.63
CA SER A 43 -5.78 4.84 8.88
C SER A 43 -6.05 3.36 8.62
N ALA A 44 -5.09 2.65 8.03
CA ALA A 44 -5.21 1.22 7.74
C ALA A 44 -5.39 0.37 9.01
N LEU A 45 -4.78 0.74 10.12
CA LEU A 45 -4.99 0.07 11.40
C LEU A 45 -6.41 0.28 11.90
N SER A 46 -6.94 1.50 11.84
CA SER A 46 -8.29 1.83 12.32
C SER A 46 -9.41 1.13 11.53
N THR A 47 -9.16 0.81 10.26
CA THR A 47 -10.09 0.09 9.38
C THR A 47 -9.86 -1.41 9.34
N GLY A 48 -8.82 -1.94 10.01
CA GLY A 48 -8.42 -3.34 9.97
C GLY A 48 -7.76 -3.78 8.64
N GLU A 49 -7.30 -2.83 7.84
CA GLU A 49 -6.71 -3.06 6.51
C GLU A 49 -5.20 -3.22 6.55
N LEU A 50 -4.53 -2.86 7.65
CA LEU A 50 -3.07 -2.84 7.72
C LEU A 50 -2.40 -4.17 7.28
N PRO A 51 -2.86 -5.36 7.72
CA PRO A 51 -2.29 -6.62 7.22
C PRO A 51 -2.47 -6.81 5.72
N TRP A 52 -3.61 -6.40 5.18
CA TRP A 52 -3.95 -6.51 3.76
C TRP A 52 -3.16 -5.53 2.90
N LEU A 53 -2.96 -4.30 3.39
CA LEU A 53 -2.10 -3.31 2.76
C LEU A 53 -0.66 -3.82 2.68
N PHE A 54 -0.12 -4.33 3.80
CA PHE A 54 1.23 -4.88 3.84
C PHE A 54 1.42 -6.02 2.81
N LEU A 55 0.48 -6.97 2.77
CA LEU A 55 0.53 -8.07 1.80
C LEU A 55 0.35 -7.63 0.36
N GLY A 56 -0.52 -6.64 0.12
CA GLY A 56 -0.69 -6.02 -1.18
C GLY A 56 0.62 -5.41 -1.68
N LEU A 57 1.26 -4.57 -0.86
CA LEU A 57 2.54 -3.94 -1.18
C LEU A 57 3.66 -4.95 -1.41
N GLN A 58 3.75 -6.00 -0.57
CA GLN A 58 4.70 -7.09 -0.79
C GLN A 58 4.46 -7.82 -2.11
N HIS A 59 3.20 -8.04 -2.49
CA HIS A 59 2.88 -8.66 -3.77
C HIS A 59 3.32 -7.79 -4.94
N LEU A 60 3.10 -6.47 -4.88
CA LEU A 60 3.52 -5.53 -5.94
C LEU A 60 5.03 -5.57 -6.21
N ILE A 61 5.87 -5.66 -5.17
CA ILE A 61 7.34 -5.64 -5.35
C ILE A 61 7.92 -6.97 -5.84
N ASN A 62 7.22 -8.08 -5.58
CA ASN A 62 7.67 -9.43 -5.87
C ASN A 62 7.13 -9.99 -7.19
N ASP A 63 6.06 -9.38 -7.74
CA ASP A 63 5.50 -9.78 -9.03
C ASP A 63 6.07 -8.89 -10.17
N PRO A 64 6.93 -9.44 -11.04
CA PRO A 64 7.54 -8.68 -12.14
C PRO A 64 6.55 -8.29 -13.25
N GLN A 65 5.31 -8.82 -13.24
CA GLN A 65 4.29 -8.49 -14.25
C GLN A 65 3.46 -7.27 -13.87
N VAL A 66 3.59 -6.77 -12.65
CA VAL A 66 2.83 -5.60 -12.17
C VAL A 66 3.42 -4.31 -12.72
N ASP A 67 2.58 -3.52 -13.39
CA ASP A 67 2.92 -2.15 -13.78
C ASP A 67 2.79 -1.20 -12.57
N LEU A 68 3.94 -0.93 -11.93
CA LEU A 68 4.05 -0.02 -10.78
C LEU A 68 3.72 1.43 -11.13
N SER A 69 3.93 1.87 -12.38
CA SER A 69 3.58 3.24 -12.80
C SER A 69 2.07 3.50 -12.69
N SER A 70 1.24 2.45 -12.71
CA SER A 70 -0.21 2.57 -12.55
C SER A 70 -0.67 2.95 -11.13
N TYR A 71 0.26 3.03 -10.16
CA TYR A 71 0.02 3.35 -8.75
C TYR A 71 0.44 4.76 -8.34
N SER A 72 0.88 5.61 -9.27
CA SER A 72 1.21 7.03 -9.04
C SER A 72 0.13 7.98 -9.61
N ARG A 73 -1.15 7.76 -9.30
CA ARG A 73 -2.26 8.47 -9.98
C ARG A 73 -2.41 9.95 -9.60
N GLY A 74 -1.56 10.47 -8.72
CA GLY A 74 -1.66 11.80 -8.11
C GLY A 74 -1.28 13.01 -8.96
N GLY A 75 -1.26 12.93 -10.29
CA GLY A 75 -0.88 14.07 -11.15
C GLY A 75 0.62 14.40 -11.18
N PHE A 76 1.43 13.64 -10.44
CA PHE A 76 2.89 13.70 -10.47
C PHE A 76 3.42 12.52 -11.30
N PRO A 77 4.20 12.78 -12.37
CA PRO A 77 4.74 11.71 -13.21
C PRO A 77 5.91 11.02 -12.50
N LEU A 78 5.60 10.09 -11.60
CA LEU A 78 6.59 9.22 -10.99
C LEU A 78 6.89 8.03 -11.90
N GLU A 79 8.18 7.72 -12.06
CA GLU A 79 8.61 6.54 -12.79
C GLU A 79 8.34 5.27 -11.98
N ALA A 80 8.28 4.11 -12.64
CA ALA A 80 8.06 2.83 -11.96
C ALA A 80 9.11 2.54 -10.88
N THR A 81 10.34 3.05 -11.05
CA THR A 81 11.43 2.96 -10.06
C THR A 81 11.13 3.77 -8.80
N ASP A 82 10.63 5.01 -8.96
CA ASP A 82 10.30 5.87 -7.82
C ASP A 82 9.16 5.26 -7.00
N VAL A 83 8.12 4.76 -7.69
CA VAL A 83 7.01 4.06 -7.02
C VAL A 83 7.50 2.82 -6.29
N ARG A 84 8.44 2.07 -6.89
CA ARG A 84 9.04 0.90 -6.23
C ARG A 84 9.76 1.28 -4.95
N ASP A 85 10.58 2.33 -4.99
CA ASP A 85 11.37 2.77 -3.85
C ASP A 85 10.47 3.28 -2.71
N ILE A 86 9.40 4.02 -3.04
CA ILE A 86 8.36 4.42 -2.09
C ILE A 86 7.69 3.20 -1.45
N ILE A 87 7.33 2.17 -2.24
CA ILE A 87 6.71 0.95 -1.71
C ILE A 87 7.67 0.20 -0.78
N VAL A 88 8.94 0.05 -1.17
CA VAL A 88 9.96 -0.62 -0.35
C VAL A 88 10.18 0.11 0.96
N HIS A 89 10.29 1.45 0.91
CA HIS A 89 10.42 2.26 2.11
C HIS A 89 9.18 2.16 3.01
N THR A 90 7.99 2.23 2.42
CA THR A 90 6.71 2.02 3.14
C THR A 90 6.71 0.67 3.86
N LEU A 91 7.09 -0.40 3.19
CA LEU A 91 7.18 -1.74 3.80
C LEU A 91 8.16 -1.79 4.97
N ASN A 92 9.30 -1.12 4.86
CA ASN A 92 10.30 -1.05 5.94
C ASN A 92 9.73 -0.34 7.19
N VAL A 93 9.05 0.80 6.99
CA VAL A 93 8.40 1.55 8.08
C VAL A 93 7.26 0.74 8.71
N LEU A 94 6.42 0.10 7.90
CA LEU A 94 5.30 -0.72 8.39
C LEU A 94 5.75 -1.97 9.16
N ASN A 95 6.92 -2.55 8.83
CA ASN A 95 7.42 -3.79 9.44
C ASN A 95 8.13 -3.58 10.80
N ALA A 96 8.43 -2.34 11.19
CA ALA A 96 9.12 -2.03 12.44
C ALA A 96 8.14 -1.87 13.63
N PRO A 97 8.38 -2.47 14.82
CA PRO A 97 8.87 -3.82 15.13
C PRO A 97 7.68 -4.77 15.37
N GLY A 98 7.47 -5.73 14.47
CA GLY A 98 6.36 -6.69 14.63
C GLY A 98 6.35 -7.86 13.66
N GLY A 99 7.29 -7.89 12.69
CA GLY A 99 7.55 -9.07 11.85
C GLY A 99 6.28 -9.66 11.25
N ILE A 100 5.58 -8.91 10.41
CA ILE A 100 4.45 -9.45 9.66
C ILE A 100 5.02 -10.48 8.68
N SER A 101 5.00 -11.76 9.08
CA SER A 101 5.35 -12.86 8.19
C SER A 101 4.25 -13.01 7.17
N PRO A 102 4.54 -12.93 5.86
CA PRO A 102 3.51 -13.11 4.85
C PRO A 102 2.96 -14.55 4.92
N PRO A 103 1.63 -14.76 4.89
CA PRO A 103 1.07 -16.06 4.64
C PRO A 103 1.57 -16.61 3.30
N VAL A 104 1.87 -17.91 3.26
CA VAL A 104 2.17 -18.67 2.03
C VAL A 104 0.86 -18.96 1.28
N ILE A 105 0.06 -17.93 1.04
CA ILE A 105 -1.21 -18.02 0.33
C ILE A 105 -1.07 -17.20 -0.95
N PRO A 106 -1.39 -17.75 -2.13
CA PRO A 106 -1.40 -16.99 -3.37
C PRO A 106 -2.26 -15.72 -3.24
N ILE A 107 -1.67 -14.57 -3.52
CA ILE A 107 -2.35 -13.28 -3.54
C ILE A 107 -2.86 -13.00 -4.96
N THR A 108 -4.06 -12.46 -5.06
CA THR A 108 -4.62 -11.93 -6.31
C THR A 108 -5.16 -10.54 -6.05
N LEU A 109 -4.71 -9.58 -6.85
CA LEU A 109 -5.25 -8.22 -6.83
C LEU A 109 -6.58 -8.19 -7.58
N ASP A 110 -7.64 -7.76 -6.92
CA ASP A 110 -8.99 -7.69 -7.48
C ASP A 110 -9.52 -6.25 -7.43
N ASN A 111 -10.28 -5.85 -8.43
CA ASN A 111 -10.85 -4.49 -8.51
C ASN A 111 -12.19 -4.43 -7.75
N MET A 112 -12.13 -4.67 -6.44
CA MET A 112 -13.30 -4.63 -5.55
C MET A 112 -13.66 -3.18 -5.18
N THR A 113 -14.96 -2.86 -5.18
CA THR A 113 -15.46 -1.61 -4.59
C THR A 113 -15.24 -1.59 -3.08
N GLY A 114 -15.34 -0.41 -2.44
CA GLY A 114 -15.19 -0.28 -0.98
C GLY A 114 -16.12 -1.22 -0.21
N ASP A 115 -17.40 -1.28 -0.59
CA ASP A 115 -18.39 -2.15 0.06
C ASP A 115 -18.10 -3.64 -0.17
N ALA A 116 -17.75 -4.03 -1.40
CA ALA A 116 -17.41 -5.41 -1.72
C ALA A 116 -16.14 -5.87 -0.98
N TRP A 117 -15.17 -4.96 -0.84
CA TRP A 117 -13.96 -5.20 -0.08
C TRP A 117 -14.24 -5.37 1.41
N ALA A 118 -15.06 -4.49 2.00
CA ALA A 118 -15.45 -4.58 3.40
C ALA A 118 -16.19 -5.89 3.69
N ALA A 119 -17.11 -6.31 2.81
CA ALA A 119 -17.80 -7.59 2.92
C ALA A 119 -16.84 -8.78 2.85
N TYR A 120 -15.93 -8.80 1.87
CA TYR A 120 -14.94 -9.87 1.72
C TYR A 120 -14.04 -10.00 2.95
N ARG A 121 -13.58 -8.89 3.52
CA ARG A 121 -12.77 -8.92 4.75
C ARG A 121 -13.55 -9.45 5.94
N ALA A 122 -14.80 -9.04 6.11
CA ALA A 122 -15.64 -9.52 7.20
C ALA A 122 -15.84 -11.05 7.17
N GLU A 123 -15.93 -11.64 5.98
CA GLU A 123 -15.99 -13.11 5.81
C GLU A 123 -14.69 -13.80 6.26
N TRP A 124 -13.53 -13.18 6.03
CA TRP A 124 -12.22 -13.72 6.44
C TRP A 124 -11.95 -13.60 7.94
N ASP A 125 -12.47 -12.55 8.58
CA ASP A 125 -12.28 -12.30 10.00
C ASP A 125 -13.23 -13.12 10.89
N THR A 126 -14.20 -13.83 10.30
CA THR A 126 -15.14 -14.69 11.04
C THR A 126 -14.52 -16.08 11.25
N PRO A 127 -14.16 -16.48 12.49
CA PRO A 127 -13.65 -17.82 12.74
C PRO A 127 -14.74 -18.86 12.44
N SER A 128 -14.38 -19.86 11.64
CA SER A 128 -15.23 -21.03 11.31
C SER A 128 -15.55 -21.87 12.54
#